data_AF-A0AA37L8U4-F1
#
_entry.id   AF-A0AA37L8U4-F1
#
_cell.length_a   1.000
_cell.length_b   1.000
_cell.length_c   1.000
_cell.angle_alpha   90.00
_cell.angle_beta   90.00
_cell.angle_gamma   90.00
#
_symmetry.space_group_name_H-M   'P 1'
#
loop_
_entity.id
_entity.type
_entity.pdbx_description
1 polymer ?
#
loop_
_entity_poly.entity_id
_entity_poly.type
_entity_poly.pdbx_seq_one_letter_code
_entity_poly.pdbx_strand_id
1 'polypeptide(L)'
;MPPTAGGATAAFRSGGAQEARQFEGATGEQGRNSPQPSNPDRDGADPDKFKELLTKYKNVKRLYFDGKTQIDNLNSQIEQLQNAIANQRISQSRTALDDSEYITRFNRLNGAINNLSFNIRKDWRTVPQWLDMFVSIDALKTGKQEMTAVGRAVITRWIVEEIFNKCFHPGLNFELSRHLKEIELNIRRFSYTMTSQEEFDALTSKVVSWRMATLEGLQRVLNSPESADNRADFTPTLFQYMTDPPPAGVDGSASMIVELAVGIAANLPLESRDVAINYPLPGDPVQLNIMDVEKTPLPPLDIPKPDGDAEGDEGDKDKNGKTQRADKTKSALPSKDSNTVRLAGFPAVEVRGRQVLVKATVWTI
;
A
#
# COMPACT_ATOMS: atom_id res chain seq x y z
N MET A 1 36.13 39.42 12.67
CA MET A 1 37.06 38.70 11.76
C MET A 1 36.80 37.21 11.90
N PRO A 2 36.47 36.48 10.81
CA PRO A 2 36.55 35.02 10.77
C PRO A 2 37.94 34.56 10.29
N PRO A 3 38.23 33.26 10.34
CA PRO A 3 38.94 32.63 9.24
C PRO A 3 38.26 31.38 8.66
N THR A 4 38.35 31.35 7.34
CA THR A 4 38.26 30.31 6.28
C THR A 4 39.13 29.06 6.54
N ALA A 5 39.06 27.89 5.88
CA ALA A 5 38.47 27.28 4.66
C ALA A 5 38.60 25.73 4.82
N GLY A 6 38.02 24.81 4.02
CA GLY A 6 37.22 24.87 2.79
C GLY A 6 36.99 23.49 2.11
N GLY A 7 36.31 23.50 0.94
CA GLY A 7 36.29 22.48 -0.13
C GLY A 7 35.13 21.47 -0.12
N ALA A 8 34.35 21.20 -1.18
CA ALA A 8 34.38 21.65 -2.57
C ALA A 8 32.98 21.56 -3.22
N THR A 9 32.65 22.48 -4.13
CA THR A 9 31.40 22.50 -4.92
C THR A 9 31.72 22.39 -6.41
N ALA A 10 31.12 21.41 -7.08
CA ALA A 10 31.24 21.21 -8.52
C ALA A 10 30.31 22.16 -9.30
N ALA A 11 30.87 22.85 -10.28
CA ALA A 11 30.19 23.78 -11.18
C ALA A 11 29.68 23.04 -12.43
N PHE A 12 28.40 23.22 -12.78
CA PHE A 12 27.83 22.75 -14.04
C PHE A 12 28.00 23.83 -15.12
N ARG A 13 28.84 23.55 -16.13
CA ARG A 13 29.06 24.41 -17.30
C ARG A 13 28.11 24.02 -18.44
N SER A 14 27.63 25.06 -19.11
CA SER A 14 27.06 25.04 -20.46
C SER A 14 28.09 24.53 -21.49
N GLY A 15 27.65 23.62 -22.36
CA GLY A 15 28.28 23.21 -23.62
C GLY A 15 27.15 22.63 -24.50
N GLY A 16 26.98 22.96 -25.77
CA GLY A 16 27.99 23.16 -26.81
C GLY A 16 27.85 21.99 -27.80
N ALA A 17 26.97 22.13 -28.80
CA ALA A 17 26.76 21.12 -29.85
C ALA A 17 26.73 21.80 -31.23
N GLN A 18 27.92 22.24 -31.67
CA GLN A 18 28.25 22.45 -33.08
C GLN A 18 29.51 21.63 -33.33
N GLU A 19 29.38 20.50 -34.02
CA GLU A 19 30.36 19.93 -34.98
C GLU A 19 30.00 18.48 -35.33
N ALA A 20 29.56 18.28 -36.58
CA ALA A 20 29.68 17.08 -37.43
C ALA A 20 28.75 17.33 -38.64
N ARG A 21 29.16 17.43 -39.91
CA ARG A 21 30.36 16.96 -40.61
C ARG A 21 30.62 17.88 -41.81
N GLN A 22 31.84 18.41 -41.93
CA GLN A 22 32.46 18.77 -43.21
C GLN A 22 33.17 17.53 -43.75
N PHE A 23 33.04 17.24 -45.04
CA PHE A 23 33.98 16.41 -45.76
C PHE A 23 34.19 17.01 -47.15
N GLU A 24 35.43 17.40 -47.42
CA GLU A 24 35.95 17.89 -48.68
C GLU A 24 37.02 16.89 -49.14
N GLY A 25 37.07 16.57 -50.45
CA GLY A 25 38.27 16.00 -51.06
C GLY A 25 38.10 14.92 -52.15
N ALA A 26 37.97 15.40 -53.40
CA ALA A 26 38.77 15.00 -54.58
C ALA A 26 38.61 13.63 -55.33
N THR A 27 38.45 13.81 -56.65
CA THR A 27 38.96 13.01 -57.80
C THR A 27 38.34 11.65 -58.16
N GLY A 28 37.73 11.61 -59.34
CA GLY A 28 37.36 10.40 -60.08
C GLY A 28 36.67 10.73 -61.40
N GLU A 29 37.45 10.92 -62.46
CA GLU A 29 36.97 10.95 -63.84
C GLU A 29 36.27 9.63 -64.21
N GLN A 30 35.02 9.69 -64.68
CA GLN A 30 34.48 8.76 -65.67
C GLN A 30 33.15 9.30 -66.22
N GLY A 31 33.18 9.69 -67.50
CA GLY A 31 32.03 10.27 -68.18
C GLY A 31 30.88 9.29 -68.40
N ARG A 32 29.72 9.86 -68.70
CA ARG A 32 28.78 9.40 -69.75
C ARG A 32 27.62 10.38 -69.88
N ASN A 33 27.68 11.13 -70.99
CA ASN A 33 26.58 11.72 -71.76
C ASN A 33 25.39 12.31 -71.00
N SER A 34 25.45 13.62 -70.78
CA SER A 34 24.25 14.46 -70.84
C SER A 34 23.65 14.36 -72.25
N PRO A 35 22.39 13.94 -72.44
CA PRO A 35 21.77 14.03 -73.76
C PRO A 35 21.61 15.50 -74.09
N GLN A 36 22.38 15.95 -75.08
CA GLN A 36 22.21 17.25 -75.70
C GLN A 36 20.83 17.27 -76.37
N PRO A 37 19.97 18.27 -76.10
CA PRO A 37 18.66 18.33 -76.74
C PRO A 37 18.88 18.52 -78.24
N SER A 38 18.51 17.52 -79.02
CA SER A 38 18.46 17.63 -80.47
C SER A 38 17.39 18.66 -80.84
N ASN A 39 17.76 19.48 -81.82
CA ASN A 39 17.17 20.75 -82.21
C ASN A 39 15.73 20.63 -82.76
N PRO A 40 15.05 21.75 -83.06
CA PRO A 40 13.73 22.06 -82.57
C PRO A 40 12.75 22.08 -83.74
N ASP A 41 12.15 20.93 -84.04
CA ASP A 41 11.01 20.90 -84.94
C ASP A 41 9.77 20.47 -84.15
N ARG A 42 8.98 21.51 -83.84
CA ARG A 42 7.54 21.48 -84.12
C ARG A 42 6.69 20.63 -83.17
N ASP A 43 6.73 20.99 -81.90
CA ASP A 43 5.51 21.20 -81.12
C ASP A 43 5.82 22.28 -80.08
N GLY A 44 5.63 23.54 -80.49
CA GLY A 44 5.64 24.65 -79.57
C GLY A 44 4.63 24.35 -78.47
N ALA A 45 5.12 24.26 -77.24
CA ALA A 45 4.36 24.44 -76.00
C ALA A 45 2.88 24.12 -76.15
N ASP A 46 2.52 22.83 -76.19
CA ASP A 46 1.12 22.41 -76.14
C ASP A 46 0.52 23.05 -74.88
N PRO A 47 -0.23 24.16 -75.02
CA PRO A 47 -0.57 25.03 -73.90
C PRO A 47 -1.43 24.27 -72.90
N ASP A 48 -2.12 23.22 -73.38
CA ASP A 48 -2.92 22.32 -72.59
C ASP A 48 -2.09 21.39 -71.70
N LYS A 49 -0.95 20.85 -72.17
CA LYS A 49 -0.03 20.05 -71.33
C LYS A 49 0.65 20.89 -70.26
N PHE A 50 1.06 22.12 -70.60
CA PHE A 50 1.62 23.05 -69.62
C PHE A 50 0.57 23.42 -68.55
N LYS A 51 -0.67 23.69 -68.97
CA LYS A 51 -1.80 23.99 -68.09
C LYS A 51 -2.18 22.80 -67.20
N GLU A 52 -2.13 21.58 -67.72
CA GLU A 52 -2.33 20.35 -66.95
C GLU A 52 -1.24 20.18 -65.89
N LEU A 53 0.03 20.34 -66.25
CA LEU A 53 1.15 20.26 -65.32
C LEU A 53 1.06 21.32 -64.22
N LEU A 54 0.66 22.55 -64.57
CA LEU A 54 0.45 23.65 -63.63
C LEU A 54 -0.68 23.33 -62.64
N THR A 55 -1.72 22.64 -63.10
CA THR A 55 -2.84 22.19 -62.27
C THR A 55 -2.41 21.08 -61.31
N LYS A 56 -1.64 20.08 -61.79
CA LYS A 56 -1.05 19.03 -60.95
C LYS A 56 -0.11 19.60 -59.90
N TYR A 57 0.75 20.56 -60.27
CA TYR A 57 1.64 21.23 -59.32
C TYR A 57 0.85 21.99 -58.24
N LYS A 58 -0.18 22.75 -58.61
CA LYS A 58 -1.06 23.43 -57.64
C LYS A 58 -1.73 22.44 -56.69
N ASN A 59 -2.20 21.31 -57.20
CA ASN A 59 -2.82 20.25 -56.38
C ASN A 59 -1.83 19.62 -55.40
N VAL A 60 -0.64 19.23 -55.87
CA VAL A 60 0.42 18.68 -55.00
C VAL A 60 0.86 19.70 -53.96
N LYS A 61 1.04 20.96 -54.36
CA LYS A 61 1.37 22.06 -53.44
C LYS A 61 0.30 22.21 -52.36
N ARG A 62 -0.99 22.23 -52.74
CA ARG A 62 -2.11 22.28 -51.79
C ARG A 62 -2.06 21.10 -50.81
N LEU A 63 -1.96 19.87 -51.32
CA LEU A 63 -1.88 18.67 -50.48
C LEU A 63 -0.68 18.68 -49.53
N TYR A 64 0.47 19.19 -49.98
CA TYR A 64 1.66 19.35 -49.15
C TYR A 64 1.42 20.34 -48.01
N PHE A 65 0.82 21.50 -48.27
CA PHE A 65 0.53 22.50 -47.24
C PHE A 65 -0.57 22.02 -46.29
N ASP A 66 -1.63 21.39 -46.79
CA ASP A 66 -2.68 20.79 -45.97
C ASP A 66 -2.10 19.71 -45.04
N GLY A 67 -1.24 18.84 -45.57
CA GLY A 67 -0.52 17.82 -44.80
C GLY A 67 0.44 18.42 -43.77
N LYS A 68 1.17 19.48 -44.13
CA LYS A 68 2.05 20.20 -43.20
C LYS A 68 1.24 20.80 -42.05
N THR A 69 0.13 21.47 -42.34
CA THR A 69 -0.78 22.02 -41.31
C THR A 69 -1.33 20.92 -40.41
N GLN A 70 -1.70 19.76 -40.95
CA GLN A 70 -2.13 18.62 -40.15
C GLN A 70 -1.01 18.11 -39.23
N ILE A 71 0.22 18.00 -39.72
CA ILE A 71 1.39 17.59 -38.92
C ILE A 71 1.67 18.60 -37.80
N ASP A 72 1.64 19.90 -38.11
CA ASP A 72 1.86 20.96 -37.11
C ASP A 72 0.79 20.91 -36.00
N ASN A 73 -0.48 20.66 -36.38
CA ASN A 73 -1.57 20.49 -35.42
C ASN A 73 -1.39 19.24 -34.54
N LEU A 74 -0.98 18.11 -35.13
CA LEU A 74 -0.71 16.87 -34.39
C LEU A 74 0.47 17.04 -33.43
N ASN A 75 1.53 17.73 -33.86
CA ASN A 75 2.68 18.03 -33.00
C ASN A 75 2.27 18.88 -31.78
N SER A 76 1.41 19.89 -31.98
CA SER A 76 0.87 20.67 -30.87
C SER A 76 0.03 19.81 -29.91
N GLN A 77 -0.79 18.89 -30.43
CA GLN A 77 -1.53 17.93 -29.60
C GLN A 77 -0.60 17.00 -28.81
N ILE A 78 0.49 16.52 -29.41
CA ILE A 78 1.49 15.70 -28.73
C ILE A 78 2.14 16.49 -27.59
N GLU A 79 2.55 17.73 -27.81
CA GLU A 79 3.13 18.58 -26.77
C GLU A 79 2.14 18.83 -25.61
N GLN A 80 0.86 19.09 -25.92
CA GLN A 80 -0.19 19.24 -24.92
C GLN A 80 -0.38 17.96 -24.10
N LEU A 81 -0.42 16.80 -24.74
CA LEU A 81 -0.54 15.50 -24.07
C LEU A 81 0.69 15.18 -23.23
N GLN A 82 1.89 15.48 -23.71
CA GLN A 82 3.13 15.30 -22.95
C GLN A 82 3.13 16.16 -21.69
N ASN A 83 2.72 17.43 -21.78
CA ASN A 83 2.59 18.32 -20.63
C ASN A 83 1.51 17.83 -19.65
N ALA A 84 0.38 17.33 -20.15
CA ALA A 84 -0.66 16.76 -19.30
C ALA A 84 -0.15 15.52 -18.54
N ILE A 85 0.55 14.61 -19.21
CA ILE A 85 1.15 13.42 -18.60
C ILE A 85 2.24 13.80 -17.59
N ALA A 86 3.08 14.79 -17.90
CA ALA A 86 4.11 15.27 -16.98
C ALA A 86 3.49 15.82 -15.68
N ASN A 87 2.47 16.66 -15.78
CA ASN A 87 1.74 17.19 -14.61
C ASN A 87 1.04 16.08 -13.82
N GLN A 88 0.44 15.10 -14.50
CA GLN A 88 -0.15 13.93 -13.88
C GLN A 88 0.90 13.10 -13.12
N ARG A 89 2.09 12.90 -13.70
CA ARG A 89 3.19 12.19 -13.03
C ARG A 89 3.65 12.89 -11.76
N ILE A 90 3.76 14.22 -11.79
CA ILE A 90 4.14 15.02 -10.62
C ILE A 90 3.10 14.88 -9.50
N SER A 91 1.81 14.91 -9.83
CA SER A 91 0.74 14.72 -8.84
C SER A 91 0.64 13.29 -8.31
N GLN A 92 1.03 12.30 -9.11
CA GLN A 92 1.11 10.87 -8.72
C GLN A 92 2.41 10.48 -7.99
N SER A 93 3.42 11.35 -7.91
CA SER A 93 4.70 11.05 -7.24
C SER A 93 4.80 11.59 -5.81
N ARG A 94 3.71 12.13 -5.24
CA ARG A 94 3.73 12.69 -3.89
C ARG A 94 3.71 11.59 -2.83
N THR A 95 4.85 11.34 -2.19
CA THR A 95 4.97 10.47 -1.02
C THR A 95 5.12 11.31 0.23
N ALA A 96 4.28 11.08 1.24
CA ALA A 96 4.36 11.81 2.51
C ALA A 96 5.43 11.21 3.43
N LEU A 97 5.53 9.88 3.43
CA LEU A 97 6.56 9.13 4.14
C LEU A 97 7.18 8.06 3.22
N ASP A 98 8.47 7.78 3.40
CA ASP A 98 9.12 6.66 2.72
C ASP A 98 8.80 5.31 3.40
N ASP A 99 9.21 4.21 2.76
CA ASP A 99 8.95 2.86 3.28
C ASP A 99 9.62 2.62 4.64
N SER A 100 10.83 3.16 4.84
CA SER A 100 11.58 2.99 6.08
C SER A 100 10.96 3.77 7.23
N GLU A 101 10.37 4.93 6.96
CA GLU A 101 9.62 5.73 7.92
C GLU A 101 8.32 5.04 8.34
N TYR A 102 7.56 4.46 7.39
CA TYR A 102 6.39 3.65 7.72
C TYR A 102 6.77 2.47 8.60
N ILE A 103 7.79 1.69 8.20
CA ILE A 103 8.29 0.55 8.97
C ILE A 103 8.67 1.00 10.40
N THR A 104 9.41 2.10 10.53
CA THR A 104 9.84 2.63 11.83
C THR A 104 8.66 3.05 12.70
N ARG A 105 7.68 3.76 12.14
CA ARG A 105 6.48 4.22 12.88
C ARG A 105 5.61 3.06 13.33
N PHE A 106 5.33 2.10 12.45
CA PHE A 106 4.56 0.91 12.80
C PHE A 106 5.29 0.03 13.81
N ASN A 107 6.62 -0.13 13.71
CA ASN A 107 7.40 -0.86 14.71
C ASN A 107 7.37 -0.17 16.08
N ARG A 108 7.44 1.16 16.12
CA ARG A 108 7.29 1.92 17.37
C ARG A 108 5.90 1.74 17.98
N LEU A 109 4.85 1.76 17.15
CA LEU A 109 3.48 1.49 17.58
C LEU A 109 3.35 0.05 18.14
N ASN A 110 3.85 -0.96 17.42
CA ASN A 110 3.84 -2.36 17.86
C ASN A 110 4.57 -2.52 19.22
N GLY A 111 5.72 -1.88 19.38
CA GLY A 111 6.48 -1.88 20.63
C GLY A 111 5.69 -1.27 21.80
N ALA A 112 5.03 -0.13 21.59
CA ALA A 112 4.20 0.51 22.60
C ALA A 112 3.00 -0.37 23.00
N ILE A 113 2.32 -0.98 22.02
CA ILE A 113 1.21 -1.92 22.25
C ILE A 113 1.69 -3.13 23.06
N ASN A 114 2.82 -3.73 22.68
CA ASN A 114 3.38 -4.88 23.38
C ASN A 114 3.72 -4.54 24.84
N ASN A 115 4.33 -3.39 25.09
CA ASN A 115 4.67 -2.93 26.44
C ASN A 115 3.42 -2.72 27.29
N LEU A 116 2.40 -2.03 26.77
CA LEU A 116 1.15 -1.82 27.49
C LEU A 116 0.45 -3.16 27.78
N SER A 117 0.34 -4.02 26.75
CA SER A 117 -0.28 -5.34 26.87
C SER A 117 0.38 -6.20 27.92
N PHE A 118 1.72 -6.15 28.01
CA PHE A 118 2.47 -6.83 29.06
C PHE A 118 2.12 -6.25 30.43
N ASN A 119 2.10 -4.92 30.59
CA ASN A 119 1.82 -4.28 31.87
C ASN A 119 0.43 -4.64 32.41
N ILE A 120 -0.58 -4.67 31.55
CA ILE A 120 -1.98 -4.90 31.95
C ILE A 120 -2.41 -6.37 32.00
N ARG A 121 -1.51 -7.31 31.69
CA ARG A 121 -1.86 -8.74 31.49
C ARG A 121 -2.53 -9.42 32.69
N LYS A 122 -2.40 -8.85 33.90
CA LYS A 122 -3.00 -9.37 35.14
C LYS A 122 -4.24 -8.59 35.60
N ASP A 123 -4.58 -7.50 34.90
CA ASP A 123 -5.57 -6.51 35.33
C ASP A 123 -6.89 -6.63 34.53
N TRP A 124 -7.05 -7.70 33.76
CA TRP A 124 -8.27 -7.99 33.00
C TRP A 124 -9.40 -8.44 33.92
N ARG A 125 -10.58 -7.82 33.81
CA ARG A 125 -11.78 -8.32 34.50
C ARG A 125 -12.43 -9.48 33.76
N THR A 126 -12.52 -9.34 32.43
CA THR A 126 -13.18 -10.29 31.53
C THR A 126 -12.47 -10.27 30.19
N VAL A 127 -12.55 -11.38 29.45
CA VAL A 127 -12.10 -11.44 28.05
C VAL A 127 -13.23 -10.90 27.17
N PRO A 128 -12.94 -10.10 26.13
CA PRO A 128 -13.96 -9.67 25.18
C PRO A 128 -14.67 -10.86 24.53
N GLN A 129 -15.99 -10.76 24.35
CA GLN A 129 -16.83 -11.87 23.87
C GLN A 129 -16.35 -12.48 22.55
N TRP A 130 -15.79 -11.68 21.64
CA TRP A 130 -15.26 -12.14 20.35
C TRP A 130 -13.98 -12.99 20.46
N LEU A 131 -13.37 -13.05 21.64
CA LEU A 131 -12.18 -13.85 21.95
C LEU A 131 -12.47 -15.04 22.86
N ASP A 132 -13.70 -15.21 23.34
CA ASP A 132 -14.05 -16.21 24.36
C ASP A 132 -13.67 -17.64 23.93
N MET A 133 -13.91 -17.98 22.66
CA MET A 133 -13.57 -19.30 22.09
C MET A 133 -12.08 -19.46 21.71
N PHE A 134 -11.30 -18.39 21.77
CA PHE A 134 -9.89 -18.36 21.34
C PHE A 134 -8.91 -18.15 22.50
N VAL A 135 -9.43 -18.14 23.73
CA VAL A 135 -8.67 -17.94 24.97
C VAL A 135 -8.94 -19.09 25.92
N SER A 136 -7.90 -19.58 26.58
CA SER A 136 -7.97 -20.69 27.52
C SER A 136 -8.75 -20.30 28.78
N ILE A 137 -9.46 -21.25 29.39
CA ILE A 137 -10.33 -21.01 30.56
C ILE A 137 -9.56 -20.41 31.75
N ASP A 138 -8.29 -20.79 31.92
CA ASP A 138 -7.42 -20.31 33.00
C ASP A 138 -6.60 -19.06 32.62
N ALA A 139 -6.80 -18.47 31.43
CA ALA A 139 -6.00 -17.33 30.96
C ALA A 139 -6.08 -16.14 31.93
N LEU A 140 -7.28 -15.78 32.38
CA LEU A 140 -7.49 -14.71 33.36
C LEU A 140 -6.81 -14.99 34.70
N LYS A 141 -6.83 -16.26 35.16
CA LYS A 141 -6.19 -16.65 36.42
C LYS A 141 -4.67 -16.63 36.33
N THR A 142 -4.11 -17.04 35.19
CA THR A 142 -2.66 -17.13 35.02
C THR A 142 -2.04 -15.75 34.76
N GLY A 143 -2.69 -14.89 33.97
CA GLY A 143 -2.19 -13.55 33.64
C GLY A 143 -0.80 -13.58 33.01
N LYS A 144 -0.53 -14.59 32.17
CA LYS A 144 0.77 -14.83 31.54
C LYS A 144 0.77 -14.36 30.08
N GLN A 145 1.60 -14.99 29.25
CA GLN A 145 1.80 -14.65 27.85
C GLN A 145 0.50 -14.60 27.03
N GLU A 146 -0.46 -15.48 27.32
CA GLU A 146 -1.77 -15.49 26.64
C GLU A 146 -2.53 -14.18 26.87
N MET A 147 -2.54 -13.66 28.10
CA MET A 147 -3.19 -12.37 28.38
C MET A 147 -2.41 -11.18 27.78
N THR A 148 -1.09 -11.30 27.62
CA THR A 148 -0.33 -10.33 26.82
C THR A 148 -0.77 -10.37 25.35
N ALA A 149 -0.95 -11.56 24.76
CA ALA A 149 -1.42 -11.72 23.38
C ALA A 149 -2.86 -11.19 23.21
N VAL A 150 -3.75 -11.46 24.16
CA VAL A 150 -5.10 -10.88 24.22
C VAL A 150 -5.03 -9.36 24.25
N GLY A 151 -4.19 -8.76 25.12
CA GLY A 151 -4.02 -7.31 25.16
C GLY A 151 -3.55 -6.73 23.83
N ARG A 152 -2.57 -7.39 23.19
CA ARG A 152 -2.07 -6.96 21.87
C ARG A 152 -3.19 -7.00 20.83
N ALA A 153 -4.01 -8.04 20.84
CA ALA A 153 -5.13 -8.20 19.91
C ALA A 153 -6.22 -7.16 20.13
N VAL A 154 -6.63 -6.93 21.37
CA VAL A 154 -7.69 -5.96 21.72
C VAL A 154 -7.26 -4.54 21.38
N ILE A 155 -6.05 -4.14 21.78
CA ILE A 155 -5.54 -2.79 21.52
C ILE A 155 -5.38 -2.57 20.01
N THR A 156 -4.76 -3.53 19.32
CA THR A 156 -4.55 -3.41 17.87
C THR A 156 -5.85 -3.32 17.11
N ARG A 157 -6.82 -4.20 17.42
CA ARG A 157 -8.13 -4.21 16.77
C ARG A 157 -8.84 -2.87 16.99
N TRP A 158 -8.82 -2.35 18.21
CA TRP A 158 -9.38 -1.03 18.52
C TRP A 158 -8.71 0.08 17.69
N ILE A 159 -7.38 0.11 17.58
CA ILE A 159 -6.68 1.11 16.76
C ILE A 159 -7.10 1.01 15.29
N VAL A 160 -7.17 -0.22 14.75
CA VAL A 160 -7.55 -0.43 13.36
C VAL A 160 -9.00 0.00 13.11
N GLU A 161 -9.93 -0.40 13.97
CA GLU A 161 -11.36 -0.11 13.81
C GLU A 161 -11.70 1.36 14.13
N GLU A 162 -11.14 1.93 15.20
CA GLU A 162 -11.51 3.26 15.69
C GLU A 162 -10.66 4.39 15.14
N ILE A 163 -9.40 4.13 14.79
CA ILE A 163 -8.51 5.15 14.21
C ILE A 163 -8.39 4.90 12.71
N PHE A 164 -7.79 3.79 12.28
CA PHE A 164 -7.45 3.63 10.86
C PHE A 164 -8.67 3.41 9.94
N ASN A 165 -9.80 2.93 10.45
CA ASN A 165 -11.03 2.71 9.67
C ASN A 165 -12.11 3.77 9.88
N LYS A 166 -11.95 4.70 10.83
CA LYS A 166 -12.89 5.82 11.06
C LYS A 166 -12.26 7.20 10.92
N CYS A 167 -10.94 7.31 10.82
CA CYS A 167 -10.26 8.57 10.56
C CYS A 167 -9.77 8.60 9.12
N PHE A 168 -10.28 9.55 8.33
CA PHE A 168 -9.68 9.88 7.05
C PHE A 168 -8.41 10.69 7.30
N HIS A 169 -8.54 11.87 7.91
CA HIS A 169 -7.40 12.70 8.31
C HIS A 169 -7.68 13.34 9.68
N PRO A 170 -6.74 13.32 10.64
CA PRO A 170 -7.00 13.72 12.02
C PRO A 170 -7.02 15.24 12.22
N GLY A 171 -6.56 16.03 11.24
CA GLY A 171 -6.73 17.49 11.22
C GLY A 171 -8.13 17.96 10.83
N LEU A 172 -9.04 17.04 10.50
CA LEU A 172 -10.43 17.37 10.18
C LEU A 172 -11.32 17.14 11.40
N ASN A 173 -12.47 17.81 11.44
CA ASN A 173 -13.54 17.47 12.37
C ASN A 173 -13.86 15.98 12.30
N PHE A 174 -14.08 15.35 13.46
CA PHE A 174 -14.27 13.90 13.60
C PHE A 174 -15.35 13.34 12.66
N GLU A 175 -16.55 13.93 12.64
CA GLU A 175 -17.65 13.42 11.81
C GLU A 175 -17.37 13.56 10.31
N LEU A 176 -16.77 14.67 9.89
CA LEU A 176 -16.36 14.83 8.49
C LEU A 176 -15.29 13.79 8.11
N SER A 177 -14.27 13.63 8.96
CA SER A 177 -13.21 12.64 8.76
C SER A 177 -13.77 11.22 8.64
N ARG A 178 -14.75 10.87 9.49
CA ARG A 178 -15.45 9.59 9.48
C ARG A 178 -16.22 9.34 8.21
N HIS A 179 -17.02 10.30 7.75
CA HIS A 179 -17.78 10.14 6.51
C HIS A 179 -16.86 10.04 5.28
N LEU A 180 -15.78 10.84 5.22
CA LEU A 180 -14.79 10.72 4.15
C LEU A 180 -14.12 9.34 4.15
N LYS A 181 -13.82 8.82 5.34
CA LYS A 181 -13.23 7.49 5.48
C LYS A 181 -14.20 6.39 5.03
N GLU A 182 -15.46 6.51 5.39
CA GLU A 182 -16.51 5.60 4.95
C GLU A 182 -16.66 5.61 3.42
N ILE A 183 -16.64 6.79 2.79
CA ILE A 183 -16.66 6.92 1.33
C ILE A 183 -15.46 6.18 0.71
N GLU A 184 -14.25 6.42 1.22
CA GLU A 184 -13.04 5.75 0.75
C GLU A 184 -13.14 4.22 0.81
N LEU A 185 -13.59 3.68 1.94
CA LEU A 185 -13.79 2.25 2.13
C LEU A 185 -14.87 1.70 1.20
N ASN A 186 -15.95 2.47 0.99
CA ASN A 186 -17.06 2.10 0.12
C ASN A 186 -16.69 2.09 -1.37
N ILE A 187 -15.79 2.98 -1.83
CA ILE A 187 -15.26 2.93 -3.20
C ILE A 187 -14.68 1.54 -3.50
N ARG A 188 -14.00 0.93 -2.52
CA ARG A 188 -13.46 -0.43 -2.65
C ARG A 188 -14.55 -1.49 -2.48
N ARG A 189 -15.37 -1.39 -1.43
CA ARG A 189 -16.42 -2.37 -1.10
C ARG A 189 -17.39 -2.60 -2.26
N PHE A 190 -17.75 -1.55 -3.00
CA PHE A 190 -18.69 -1.64 -4.12
C PHE A 190 -18.04 -1.93 -5.48
N SER A 191 -16.73 -2.19 -5.52
CA SER A 191 -16.01 -2.60 -6.74
C SER A 191 -15.86 -4.13 -6.79
N TYR A 192 -16.97 -4.86 -6.72
CA TYR A 192 -17.00 -6.32 -6.52
C TYR A 192 -16.81 -7.16 -7.79
N THR A 193 -16.75 -6.54 -8.97
CA THR A 193 -16.63 -7.23 -10.27
C THR A 193 -15.19 -7.27 -10.80
N MET A 194 -14.19 -7.02 -9.96
CA MET A 194 -12.79 -6.99 -10.38
C MET A 194 -12.28 -8.43 -10.60
N THR A 195 -11.85 -8.73 -11.81
CA THR A 195 -11.38 -10.06 -12.25
C THR A 195 -9.96 -10.05 -12.77
N SER A 196 -9.40 -8.87 -13.06
CA SER A 196 -8.06 -8.72 -13.63
C SER A 196 -7.16 -7.79 -12.80
N GLN A 197 -5.84 -7.95 -12.93
CA GLN A 197 -4.87 -7.07 -12.26
C GLN A 197 -5.02 -5.61 -12.67
N GLU A 198 -5.31 -5.35 -13.95
CA GLU A 198 -5.52 -4.00 -14.49
C GLU A 198 -6.69 -3.29 -13.79
N GLU A 199 -7.78 -4.02 -13.51
CA GLU A 199 -8.92 -3.50 -12.76
C GLU A 199 -8.55 -3.13 -11.32
N PHE A 200 -7.73 -3.94 -10.64
CA PHE A 200 -7.21 -3.62 -9.30
C PHE A 200 -6.32 -2.38 -9.30
N ASP A 201 -5.47 -2.22 -10.31
CA ASP A 201 -4.60 -1.05 -10.46
C ASP A 201 -5.42 0.22 -10.78
N ALA A 202 -6.45 0.10 -11.61
CA ALA A 202 -7.41 1.17 -11.91
C ALA A 202 -8.20 1.58 -10.67
N LEU A 203 -8.69 0.63 -9.86
CA LEU A 203 -9.35 0.92 -8.59
C LEU A 203 -8.41 1.61 -7.60
N THR A 204 -7.16 1.15 -7.52
CA THR A 204 -6.14 1.76 -6.68
C THR A 204 -5.89 3.21 -7.09
N SER A 205 -5.75 3.47 -8.39
CA SER A 205 -5.60 4.81 -8.95
C SER A 205 -6.80 5.70 -8.63
N LYS A 206 -8.02 5.17 -8.76
CA LYS A 206 -9.26 5.89 -8.43
C LYS A 206 -9.30 6.33 -6.97
N VAL A 207 -8.95 5.45 -6.04
CA VAL A 207 -8.92 5.76 -4.60
C VAL A 207 -7.86 6.81 -4.29
N VAL A 208 -6.65 6.67 -4.84
CA VAL A 208 -5.56 7.65 -4.64
C VAL A 208 -5.96 9.03 -5.20
N SER A 209 -6.48 9.09 -6.42
CA SER A 209 -6.94 10.34 -7.02
C SER A 209 -8.06 10.99 -6.21
N TRP A 210 -9.00 10.20 -5.68
CA TRP A 210 -10.05 10.70 -4.81
C TRP A 210 -9.49 11.30 -3.52
N ARG A 211 -8.55 10.62 -2.84
CA ARG A 211 -7.88 11.13 -1.63
C ARG A 211 -7.23 12.49 -1.89
N MET A 212 -6.42 12.55 -2.94
CA MET A 212 -5.61 13.71 -3.29
C MET A 212 -6.49 14.92 -3.62
N ALA A 213 -7.49 14.76 -4.48
CA ALA A 213 -8.43 15.82 -4.83
C ALA A 213 -9.23 16.31 -3.61
N THR A 214 -9.63 15.38 -2.73
CA THR A 214 -10.38 15.71 -1.51
C THR A 214 -9.52 16.54 -0.55
N LEU A 215 -8.27 16.15 -0.31
CA LEU A 215 -7.36 16.89 0.58
C LEU A 215 -6.95 18.24 0.00
N GLU A 216 -6.78 18.33 -1.32
CA GLU A 216 -6.54 19.60 -2.02
C GLU A 216 -7.70 20.57 -1.77
N GLY A 217 -8.95 20.10 -1.91
CA GLY A 217 -10.14 20.88 -1.60
C GLY A 217 -10.27 21.29 -0.13
N LEU A 218 -9.67 20.51 0.79
CA LEU A 218 -9.72 20.74 2.24
C LEU A 218 -8.51 21.51 2.79
N GLN A 219 -7.56 21.97 1.95
CA GLN A 219 -6.32 22.61 2.43
C GLN A 219 -6.56 23.78 3.38
N ARG A 220 -7.60 24.60 3.16
CA ARG A 220 -7.92 25.72 4.05
C ARG A 220 -8.26 25.25 5.47
N VAL A 221 -9.02 24.16 5.59
CA VAL A 221 -9.37 23.56 6.89
C VAL A 221 -8.15 22.90 7.51
N LEU A 222 -7.36 22.17 6.72
CA LEU A 222 -6.18 21.46 7.22
C LEU A 222 -5.09 22.41 7.75
N ASN A 223 -4.98 23.61 7.17
CA ASN A 223 -4.04 24.65 7.58
C ASN A 223 -4.59 25.60 8.66
N SER A 224 -5.84 25.39 9.12
CA SER A 224 -6.46 26.19 10.16
C SER A 224 -5.94 25.82 11.55
N PRO A 225 -5.96 26.74 12.54
CA PRO A 225 -5.61 26.42 13.93
C PRO A 225 -6.44 25.26 14.50
N GLU A 226 -7.72 25.17 14.13
CA GLU A 226 -8.68 24.14 14.58
C GLU A 226 -8.23 22.73 14.18
N SER A 227 -7.37 22.61 13.15
CA SER A 227 -6.72 21.36 12.76
C SER A 227 -5.89 20.75 13.88
N ALA A 228 -5.27 21.58 14.73
CA ALA A 228 -4.52 21.11 15.90
C ALA A 228 -5.44 20.59 16.99
N ASP A 229 -6.55 21.28 17.25
CA ASP A 229 -7.53 20.90 18.26
C ASP A 229 -8.21 19.57 17.89
N ASN A 230 -8.61 19.41 16.62
CA ASN A 230 -9.19 18.16 16.11
C ASN A 230 -8.27 16.94 16.33
N ARG A 231 -6.93 17.13 16.28
CA ARG A 231 -5.97 16.04 16.52
C ARG A 231 -5.93 15.62 17.98
N ALA A 232 -6.25 16.50 18.91
CA ALA A 232 -6.22 16.24 20.35
C ALA A 232 -7.48 15.50 20.85
N ASP A 233 -8.59 15.56 20.11
CA ASP A 233 -9.88 14.98 20.52
C ASP A 233 -9.93 13.44 20.44
N PHE A 234 -8.91 12.79 19.85
CA PHE A 234 -8.82 11.33 19.82
C PHE A 234 -8.52 10.78 21.23
N THR A 235 -9.57 10.41 21.95
CA THR A 235 -9.48 9.83 23.31
C THR A 235 -9.64 8.31 23.28
N PRO A 236 -8.79 7.53 23.97
CA PRO A 236 -8.95 6.08 24.02
C PRO A 236 -10.14 5.65 24.89
N THR A 237 -11.06 4.85 24.32
CA THR A 237 -12.12 4.13 25.06
C THR A 237 -11.67 2.72 25.51
N LEU A 238 -10.35 2.47 25.49
CA LEU A 238 -9.74 1.16 25.72
C LEU A 238 -10.03 0.55 27.11
N PHE A 239 -10.33 1.39 28.11
CA PHE A 239 -10.37 0.99 29.52
C PHE A 239 -11.58 0.15 29.95
N GLN A 240 -12.60 -0.03 29.09
CA GLN A 240 -13.85 -0.70 29.48
C GLN A 240 -13.69 -2.19 29.88
N TYR A 241 -12.57 -2.83 29.53
CA TYR A 241 -12.29 -4.23 29.84
C TYR A 241 -11.36 -4.45 31.06
N MET A 242 -10.89 -3.36 31.68
CA MET A 242 -9.91 -3.37 32.76
C MET A 242 -10.55 -3.26 34.14
N THR A 243 -9.78 -3.58 35.20
CA THR A 243 -10.13 -3.28 36.61
C THR A 243 -10.43 -1.79 36.81
N ASP A 244 -11.33 -1.48 37.77
CA ASP A 244 -11.75 -0.12 38.11
C ASP A 244 -11.36 0.17 39.57
N PRO A 245 -10.52 1.20 39.81
CA PRO A 245 -9.92 2.09 38.80
C PRO A 245 -8.83 1.39 37.96
N PRO A 246 -8.56 1.85 36.72
CA PRO A 246 -7.45 1.35 35.90
C PRO A 246 -6.10 1.43 36.63
N PRO A 247 -5.15 0.51 36.37
CA PRO A 247 -3.82 0.56 36.96
C PRO A 247 -3.08 1.88 36.66
N ALA A 248 -2.27 2.32 37.62
CA ALA A 248 -1.51 3.56 37.47
C ALA A 248 -0.55 3.52 36.26
N GLY A 249 -0.53 4.58 35.45
CA GLY A 249 0.36 4.72 34.29
C GLY A 249 -0.17 4.13 32.97
N VAL A 250 -1.34 3.47 33.00
CA VAL A 250 -2.01 2.97 31.79
C VAL A 250 -2.47 4.14 30.91
N ASP A 251 -2.97 5.23 31.51
CA ASP A 251 -3.45 6.41 30.78
C ASP A 251 -2.37 7.03 29.89
N GLY A 252 -1.15 7.21 30.43
CA GLY A 252 -0.03 7.77 29.67
C GLY A 252 0.43 6.85 28.54
N SER A 253 0.43 5.54 28.77
CA SER A 253 0.77 4.55 27.73
C SER A 253 -0.29 4.48 26.63
N ALA A 254 -1.57 4.57 27.00
CA ALA A 254 -2.68 4.61 26.07
C ALA A 254 -2.65 5.89 25.22
N SER A 255 -2.41 7.07 25.82
CA SER A 255 -2.25 8.34 25.10
C SER A 255 -1.11 8.24 24.08
N MET A 256 0.05 7.72 24.48
CA MET A 256 1.20 7.55 23.58
C MET A 256 0.87 6.64 22.39
N ILE A 257 0.14 5.55 22.60
CA ILE A 257 -0.29 4.65 21.52
C ILE A 257 -1.23 5.37 20.54
N VAL A 258 -2.19 6.16 21.06
CA VAL A 258 -3.10 6.94 20.23
C VAL A 258 -2.34 7.99 19.43
N GLU A 259 -1.42 8.73 20.05
CA GLU A 259 -0.58 9.73 19.37
C GLU A 259 0.22 9.11 18.22
N LEU A 260 0.82 7.93 18.43
CA LEU A 260 1.54 7.21 17.38
C LEU A 260 0.61 6.80 16.23
N ALA A 261 -0.58 6.27 16.53
CA ALA A 261 -1.55 5.86 15.53
C ALA A 261 -2.11 7.07 14.73
N VAL A 262 -2.45 8.16 15.42
CA VAL A 262 -2.90 9.43 14.81
C VAL A 262 -1.80 10.02 13.92
N GLY A 263 -0.54 9.98 14.38
CA GLY A 263 0.60 10.43 13.59
C GLY A 263 0.83 9.61 12.31
N ILE A 264 0.49 8.32 12.31
CA ILE A 264 0.48 7.50 11.09
C ILE A 264 -0.73 7.89 10.22
N ALA A 265 -1.92 7.95 10.81
CA ALA A 265 -3.17 8.27 10.09
C ALA A 265 -3.13 9.63 9.39
N ALA A 266 -2.39 10.61 9.92
CA ALA A 266 -2.18 11.91 9.28
C ALA A 266 -1.48 11.82 7.91
N ASN A 267 -0.70 10.76 7.65
CA ASN A 267 0.10 10.63 6.44
C ASN A 267 -0.55 9.73 5.38
N LEU A 268 -1.35 8.73 5.79
CA LEU A 268 -1.97 7.76 4.86
C LEU A 268 -2.76 8.42 3.69
N PRO A 269 -3.57 9.47 3.90
CA PRO A 269 -4.32 10.09 2.82
C PRO A 269 -3.45 10.91 1.86
N LEU A 270 -2.28 11.35 2.33
CA LEU A 270 -1.34 12.18 1.58
C LEU A 270 -0.45 11.36 0.65
N GLU A 271 -0.48 10.02 0.77
CA GLU A 271 0.26 9.12 -0.08
C GLU A 271 -0.36 9.03 -1.47
N SER A 272 0.49 9.17 -2.50
CA SER A 272 0.14 8.78 -3.87
C SER A 272 0.16 7.26 -4.08
N ARG A 273 0.48 6.50 -3.04
CA ARG A 273 0.50 5.03 -3.00
C ARG A 273 -0.62 4.54 -2.10
N ASP A 274 -1.16 3.37 -2.40
CA ASP A 274 -2.16 2.77 -1.53
C ASP A 274 -1.51 1.94 -0.43
N VAL A 275 -1.22 2.61 0.69
CA VAL A 275 -0.80 1.96 1.94
C VAL A 275 -2.05 1.36 2.60
N ALA A 276 -2.11 0.03 2.67
CA ALA A 276 -3.21 -0.71 3.25
C ALA A 276 -2.80 -1.31 4.61
N ILE A 277 -3.74 -1.28 5.56
CA ILE A 277 -3.60 -1.85 6.89
C ILE A 277 -4.66 -2.95 7.01
N ASN A 278 -4.21 -4.18 7.21
CA ASN A 278 -5.05 -5.36 7.23
C ASN A 278 -4.86 -6.09 8.56
N TYR A 279 -5.94 -6.19 9.35
CA TYR A 279 -5.93 -6.92 10.61
C TYR A 279 -6.54 -8.32 10.41
N PRO A 280 -5.77 -9.42 10.56
CA PRO A 280 -6.31 -10.77 10.50
C PRO A 280 -7.24 -11.05 11.68
N LEU A 281 -8.36 -11.72 11.42
CA LEU A 281 -9.33 -12.12 12.44
C LEU A 281 -9.06 -13.57 12.90
N PRO A 282 -9.45 -13.92 14.13
CA PRO A 282 -9.51 -15.32 14.55
C PRO A 282 -10.32 -16.17 13.55
N GLY A 283 -9.75 -17.30 13.13
CA GLY A 283 -10.31 -18.19 12.10
C GLY A 283 -9.79 -17.96 10.68
N ASP A 284 -9.18 -16.80 10.39
CA ASP A 284 -8.62 -16.53 9.06
C ASP A 284 -7.49 -17.52 8.70
N PRO A 285 -7.34 -17.91 7.43
CA PRO A 285 -6.22 -18.75 7.01
C PRO A 285 -4.89 -18.01 7.20
N VAL A 286 -3.87 -18.72 7.69
CA VAL A 286 -2.53 -18.18 7.86
C VAL A 286 -1.88 -17.96 6.49
N GLN A 287 -1.43 -16.73 6.25
CA GLN A 287 -0.80 -16.32 4.99
C GLN A 287 0.64 -15.86 5.25
N LEU A 288 1.61 -16.76 5.11
CA LEU A 288 3.02 -16.51 5.48
C LEU A 288 3.72 -15.39 4.68
N ASN A 289 3.16 -14.99 3.55
CA ASN A 289 3.60 -13.84 2.77
C ASN A 289 3.34 -12.51 3.49
N ILE A 290 2.25 -12.40 4.25
CA ILE A 290 1.85 -11.17 4.96
C ILE A 290 1.78 -11.33 6.49
N MET A 291 1.96 -12.55 7.01
CA MET A 291 1.89 -12.87 8.43
C MET A 291 3.19 -13.51 8.91
N ASP A 292 3.57 -13.21 10.15
CA ASP A 292 4.62 -13.89 10.90
C ASP A 292 3.99 -14.57 12.13
N VAL A 293 4.14 -15.89 12.20
CA VAL A 293 3.67 -16.70 13.32
C VAL A 293 4.63 -16.55 14.50
N GLU A 294 4.09 -16.21 15.67
CA GLU A 294 4.86 -16.05 16.90
C GLU A 294 5.52 -17.36 17.33
N LYS A 295 6.81 -17.26 17.65
CA LYS A 295 7.64 -18.44 17.97
C LYS A 295 7.23 -19.12 19.26
N THR A 296 6.71 -18.35 20.20
CA THR A 296 6.29 -18.86 21.49
C THR A 296 4.78 -19.16 21.43
N PRO A 297 4.37 -20.44 21.41
CA PRO A 297 2.97 -20.80 21.26
C PRO A 297 2.16 -20.43 22.50
N LEU A 298 0.86 -20.28 22.30
CA LEU A 298 -0.10 -20.10 23.40
C LEU A 298 -0.49 -21.47 23.98
N PRO A 299 -1.02 -21.51 25.23
CA PRO A 299 -1.57 -22.73 25.79
C PRO A 299 -2.63 -23.33 24.86
N PRO A 300 -2.68 -24.66 24.68
CA PRO A 300 -3.69 -25.30 23.83
C PRO A 300 -5.11 -24.93 24.26
N LEU A 301 -6.00 -24.78 23.29
CA LEU A 301 -7.43 -24.61 23.56
C LEU A 301 -8.06 -25.98 23.85
N ASP A 302 -8.93 -26.05 24.86
CA ASP A 302 -9.83 -27.19 25.06
C ASP A 302 -10.96 -27.10 24.03
N ILE A 303 -10.62 -27.37 22.76
CA ILE A 303 -11.61 -27.47 21.69
C ILE A 303 -12.32 -28.81 21.90
N PRO A 304 -13.66 -28.84 22.10
CA PRO A 304 -14.39 -30.09 22.05
C PRO A 304 -14.11 -30.73 20.69
N LYS A 305 -13.52 -31.94 20.69
CA LYS A 305 -13.42 -32.71 19.46
C LYS A 305 -14.84 -32.84 18.89
N PRO A 306 -15.05 -32.62 17.58
CA PRO A 306 -16.31 -33.04 16.98
C PRO A 306 -16.43 -34.56 17.18
N ASP A 307 -17.42 -34.98 17.96
CA ASP A 307 -17.75 -36.40 18.15
C ASP A 307 -18.24 -36.96 16.80
N GLY A 308 -17.37 -37.74 16.18
CA GLY A 308 -17.58 -38.54 14.96
C GLY A 308 -16.21 -39.10 14.60
N ASP A 309 -15.90 -40.37 14.84
CA ASP A 309 -16.61 -41.48 14.23
C ASP A 309 -17.00 -42.58 15.22
N ALA A 310 -18.29 -42.90 15.24
CA ALA A 310 -18.76 -44.21 15.65
C ALA A 310 -18.42 -45.22 14.54
N GLU A 311 -17.24 -45.82 14.60
CA GLU A 311 -16.99 -47.08 13.89
C GLU A 311 -17.36 -48.23 14.81
N GLY A 312 -18.52 -48.82 14.52
CA GLY A 312 -18.75 -50.22 14.83
C GLY A 312 -18.15 -51.07 13.73
N ASP A 313 -17.30 -52.01 14.08
CA ASP A 313 -17.36 -53.37 13.51
C ASP A 313 -16.72 -54.38 14.47
N GLU A 314 -17.29 -55.57 14.48
CA GLU A 314 -17.10 -56.66 15.44
C GLU A 314 -15.83 -57.50 15.20
N GLY A 315 -15.32 -58.07 16.30
CA GLY A 315 -14.84 -59.46 16.36
C GLY A 315 -13.43 -59.79 15.87
N ASP A 316 -12.50 -60.12 16.78
CA ASP A 316 -12.24 -61.52 17.16
C ASP A 316 -11.17 -61.61 18.28
N LYS A 317 -11.30 -62.64 19.12
CA LYS A 317 -10.47 -62.99 20.27
C LYS A 317 -9.13 -63.57 19.83
N ASP A 318 -8.04 -63.30 20.55
CA ASP A 318 -7.47 -64.31 21.46
C ASP A 318 -6.31 -63.82 22.35
N LYS A 319 -6.05 -64.64 23.37
CA LYS A 319 -5.43 -64.38 24.68
C LYS A 319 -3.90 -64.21 24.72
N ASN A 320 -3.51 -63.57 25.84
CA ASN A 320 -2.44 -63.96 26.81
C ASN A 320 -1.09 -63.21 26.73
N GLY A 321 -0.70 -62.56 27.84
CA GLY A 321 0.68 -62.08 28.01
C GLY A 321 0.87 -60.95 29.04
N LYS A 322 1.39 -61.33 30.21
CA LYS A 322 1.63 -60.54 31.42
C LYS A 322 2.81 -59.53 31.32
N THR A 323 2.66 -58.37 31.98
CA THR A 323 3.67 -57.55 32.72
C THR A 323 4.83 -56.87 31.96
N GLN A 324 4.93 -55.53 32.00
CA GLN A 324 5.89 -54.76 32.82
C GLN A 324 5.98 -53.27 32.43
N ARG A 325 6.24 -52.45 33.46
CA ARG A 325 6.57 -51.02 33.46
C ARG A 325 7.66 -50.64 32.45
N ALA A 326 7.50 -49.50 31.80
CA ALA A 326 8.61 -48.54 31.61
C ALA A 326 8.05 -47.16 31.24
N ASP A 327 8.32 -46.22 32.14
CA ASP A 327 8.34 -44.79 31.93
C ASP A 327 9.18 -44.37 30.70
N LYS A 328 8.90 -43.14 30.24
CA LYS A 328 9.74 -42.19 29.50
C LYS A 328 9.53 -41.98 28.00
N THR A 329 9.02 -40.76 27.76
CA THR A 329 9.41 -39.82 26.70
C THR A 329 9.31 -40.33 25.28
N LYS A 330 8.16 -40.05 24.67
CA LYS A 330 8.16 -39.56 23.29
C LYS A 330 7.48 -38.21 23.28
N SER A 331 8.29 -37.19 23.02
CA SER A 331 7.85 -35.91 22.52
C SER A 331 6.92 -36.17 21.33
N ALA A 332 5.61 -36.06 21.56
CA ALA A 332 4.70 -35.85 20.47
C ALA A 332 5.01 -34.44 19.95
N LEU A 333 5.57 -34.38 18.74
CA LEU A 333 5.72 -33.15 17.99
C LEU A 333 4.35 -32.42 17.97
N PRO A 334 4.31 -31.08 18.06
CA PRO A 334 3.06 -30.35 17.90
C PRO A 334 2.48 -30.70 16.52
N SER A 335 1.18 -30.99 16.51
CA SER A 335 0.39 -31.31 15.31
C SER A 335 0.74 -30.36 14.18
N LYS A 336 1.16 -30.94 13.04
CA LYS A 336 1.27 -30.21 11.79
C LYS A 336 -0.08 -29.57 11.48
N ASP A 337 0.00 -28.27 11.17
CA ASP A 337 -0.99 -27.47 10.46
C ASP A 337 -2.13 -26.88 11.31
N SER A 338 -1.74 -26.06 12.30
CA SER A 338 -2.56 -24.94 12.77
C SER A 338 -2.70 -23.88 11.67
N ASN A 339 -3.51 -24.15 10.64
CA ASN A 339 -3.59 -23.30 9.44
C ASN A 339 -4.46 -22.05 9.60
N THR A 340 -5.01 -21.82 10.79
CA THR A 340 -5.88 -20.67 11.08
C THR A 340 -5.31 -19.81 12.20
N VAL A 341 -5.52 -18.51 12.05
CA VAL A 341 -5.19 -17.50 13.06
C VAL A 341 -6.05 -17.73 14.30
N ARG A 342 -5.42 -17.77 15.47
CA ARG A 342 -6.08 -17.75 16.79
C ARG A 342 -6.23 -16.32 17.30
N LEU A 343 -5.12 -15.57 17.30
CA LEU A 343 -5.06 -14.17 17.72
C LEU A 343 -4.12 -13.42 16.78
N ALA A 344 -4.43 -12.17 16.47
CA ALA A 344 -3.52 -11.26 15.78
C ALA A 344 -3.09 -10.13 16.73
N GLY A 345 -1.79 -10.03 17.01
CA GLY A 345 -1.23 -9.03 17.91
C GLY A 345 -0.77 -7.74 17.24
N PHE A 346 -0.72 -7.71 15.90
CA PHE A 346 -0.39 -6.53 15.10
C PHE A 346 -0.91 -6.70 13.66
N PRO A 347 -1.30 -5.65 12.92
CA PRO A 347 -1.80 -5.80 11.56
C PRO A 347 -0.66 -5.96 10.54
N ALA A 348 -1.00 -6.46 9.36
CA ALA A 348 -0.14 -6.37 8.19
C ALA A 348 -0.27 -4.96 7.58
N VAL A 349 0.84 -4.45 7.07
CA VAL A 349 0.91 -3.19 6.35
C VAL A 349 1.59 -3.43 5.01
N GLU A 350 0.93 -3.05 3.93
CA GLU A 350 1.43 -3.24 2.57
C GLU A 350 1.25 -1.99 1.73
N VAL A 351 2.12 -1.81 0.75
CA VAL A 351 1.84 -0.97 -0.41
C VAL A 351 1.23 -1.90 -1.45
N ARG A 352 -0.08 -1.77 -1.68
CA ARG A 352 -0.82 -2.72 -2.54
C ARG A 352 -0.19 -2.85 -3.92
N GLY A 353 -0.04 -4.10 -4.36
CA GLY A 353 0.57 -4.44 -5.65
C GLY A 353 2.10 -4.23 -5.71
N ARG A 354 2.76 -3.89 -4.60
CA ARG A 354 4.21 -3.64 -4.57
C ARG A 354 4.93 -4.50 -3.54
N GLN A 355 4.69 -4.26 -2.26
CA GLN A 355 5.45 -4.92 -1.20
C GLN A 355 4.75 -4.88 0.16
N VAL A 356 5.12 -5.81 1.02
CA VAL A 356 4.76 -5.83 2.44
C VAL A 356 5.77 -4.99 3.21
N LEU A 357 5.30 -4.00 3.96
CA LEU A 357 6.11 -3.16 4.84
C LEU A 357 6.25 -3.80 6.22
N VAL A 358 5.13 -4.27 6.76
CA VAL A 358 5.08 -4.93 8.08
C VAL A 358 4.19 -6.16 7.97
N LYS A 359 4.67 -7.29 8.47
CA LYS A 359 3.86 -8.51 8.55
C LYS A 359 3.01 -8.51 9.82
N ALA A 360 1.79 -9.03 9.71
CA ALA A 360 0.93 -9.23 10.86
C ALA A 360 1.56 -10.22 11.83
N THR A 361 1.59 -9.88 13.12
CA THR A 361 2.02 -10.83 14.16
C THR A 361 0.82 -11.69 14.56
N VAL A 362 0.91 -13.00 14.40
CA VAL A 362 -0.22 -13.92 14.67
C VAL A 362 0.19 -15.10 15.55
N TRP A 363 -0.76 -15.58 16.36
CA TRP A 363 -0.72 -16.90 16.98
C TRP A 363 -1.72 -17.80 16.27
N THR A 364 -1.45 -19.09 16.21
CA THR A 364 -2.27 -20.07 15.51
C THR A 364 -3.00 -20.99 16.49
N ILE A 365 -4.02 -21.71 16.00
CA ILE A 365 -4.86 -22.63 16.79
C ILE A 365 -4.18 -23.97 17.01
#